data_AF-A0A3M6K9F0-F1
#
_entry.id   AF-A0A3M6K9F0-F1
#
_cell.length_a   1.000
_cell.length_b   1.000
_cell.length_c   1.000
_cell.angle_alpha   90.00
_cell.angle_beta   90.00
_cell.angle_gamma   90.00
#
_symmetry.space_group_name_H-M   'P 1'
#
loop_
_entity.id
_entity.type
_entity.pdbx_description
1 polymer ?
#
loop_
_entity_poly.entity_id
_entity_poly.type
_entity_poly.pdbx_seq_one_letter_code
_entity_poly.pdbx_strand_id
1 'polypeptide(L)' 'QLEDAYGRVLGMIYCNDLNLNKELLDSGVGDLYSAFCDQSEFSTQPWAQKHGCDTSENES' A
#
# COMPACT_ATOMS: atom_id res chain seq x y z
N GLN A 1 -11.08 11.35 3.93
CA GLN A 1 -9.73 11.31 3.35
C GLN A 1 -8.83 10.76 4.44
N LEU A 2 -8.01 9.76 4.12
CA LEU A 2 -7.08 9.17 5.08
C LEU A 2 -5.76 9.93 4.96
N GLU A 3 -5.28 10.50 6.07
CA GLU A 3 -4.09 11.34 6.10
C GLU A 3 -3.14 10.84 7.19
N ASP A 4 -1.84 11.01 6.97
CA ASP A 4 -0.85 10.74 8.01
C ASP A 4 -0.65 11.91 8.98
N ALA A 5 0.27 11.75 9.95
CA ALA A 5 0.57 12.77 10.96
C ALA A 5 1.09 14.11 10.39
N TYR A 6 1.43 14.17 9.10
CA TYR A 6 1.90 15.38 8.40
C TYR A 6 0.87 15.93 7.42
N GLY A 7 -0.36 15.40 7.39
CA GLY A 7 -1.43 15.83 6.49
C GLY A 7 -1.25 15.35 5.05
N ARG A 8 -0.44 14.30 4.82
CA ARG A 8 -0.28 13.70 3.49
C ARG A 8 -1.36 12.67 3.26
N VAL A 9 -2.01 12.72 2.10
CA VAL A 9 -3.04 11.77 1.71
C VAL A 9 -2.45 10.38 1.50
N LEU A 10 -3.09 9.39 2.11
CA LEU A 10 -2.86 7.97 1.88
C LEU A 10 -3.92 7.46 0.90
N GLY A 11 -3.48 6.88 -0.21
CA GLY A 11 -4.39 6.34 -1.21
C GLY A 11 -3.71 5.64 -2.37
N MET A 12 -4.52 4.97 -3.17
CA MET A 12 -4.10 4.31 -4.39
C MET A 12 -4.05 5.30 -5.55
N ILE A 13 -2.92 5.32 -6.24
CA ILE A 13 -2.67 6.20 -7.38
C ILE A 13 -2.79 5.41 -8.66
N TYR A 14 -3.64 5.93 -9.55
CA TYR A 14 -3.82 5.40 -10.90
C TYR A 14 -3.30 6.39 -11.93
N CYS A 15 -2.53 5.89 -12.89
CA CYS A 15 -2.14 6.61 -14.09
C CYS A 15 -2.92 6.01 -15.27
N ASN A 16 -4.04 6.64 -15.64
CA ASN A 16 -5.07 6.03 -16.49
C ASN A 16 -5.57 4.73 -15.83
N ASP A 17 -5.50 3.59 -16.53
CA ASP A 17 -5.94 2.29 -16.03
C ASP A 17 -4.82 1.51 -15.31
N LEU A 18 -3.63 2.10 -15.15
CA LEU A 18 -2.51 1.48 -14.46
C LEU A 18 -2.46 1.88 -12.98
N ASN A 19 -2.51 0.89 -12.10
CA ASN A 19 -2.25 1.06 -10.67
C ASN A 19 -0.74 1.31 -10.46
N LEU A 20 -0.37 2.57 -10.23
CA LEU A 20 1.03 2.97 -10.11
C LEU A 20 1.70 2.34 -8.88
N ASN A 21 1.00 2.23 -7.75
CA ASN A 21 1.53 1.61 -6.53
C ASN A 21 2.00 0.17 -6.80
N LYS A 22 1.16 -0.61 -7.48
CA LYS A 22 1.49 -1.99 -7.86
C LYS A 22 2.72 -2.05 -8.77
N GLU A 23 2.77 -1.20 -9.80
CA GLU A 23 3.86 -1.24 -10.78
C GLU A 23 5.20 -0.81 -10.19
N LEU A 24 5.23 0.15 -9.25
CA LEU A 24 6.45 0.53 -8.54
C LEU A 24 7.04 -0.65 -7.76
N LEU A 25 6.18 -1.43 -7.08
CA LEU A 25 6.59 -2.61 -6.31
C LEU A 25 6.99 -3.78 -7.22
N ASP A 26 6.19 -4.09 -8.24
CA ASP A 26 6.47 -5.18 -9.18
C ASP A 26 7.76 -4.95 -9.99
N SER A 27 8.14 -3.69 -10.24
CA SER A 27 9.39 -3.34 -10.92
C SER A 27 10.60 -3.20 -9.98
N GLY A 28 10.40 -3.24 -8.65
CA GLY A 28 11.46 -3.12 -7.67
C GLY A 28 12.09 -1.72 -7.57
N VAL A 29 11.39 -0.68 -8.04
CA VAL A 29 11.85 0.72 -7.97
C VAL A 29 11.29 1.47 -6.76
N GLY A 30 10.52 0.79 -5.92
CA GLY A 30 10.03 1.29 -4.64
C GLY A 30 9.69 0.14 -3.69
N ASP A 31 9.62 0.46 -2.41
CA ASP A 31 9.29 -0.48 -1.34
C ASP A 31 7.95 -0.13 -0.69
N LEU A 32 7.24 -1.16 -0.23
CA LEU A 32 6.00 -0.99 0.52
C LEU A 32 6.32 -0.62 1.97
N TYR A 33 5.77 0.49 2.46
CA TYR A 33 5.92 0.88 3.87
C TYR A 33 4.79 0.27 4.71
N SER A 34 5.07 -0.87 5.34
CA SER A 34 4.07 -1.71 6.02
C SER A 34 3.37 -1.04 7.21
N ALA A 35 3.95 0.01 7.79
CA ALA A 35 3.34 0.76 8.90
C ALA A 35 1.97 1.38 8.57
N PHE A 36 1.61 1.49 7.28
CA PHE A 36 0.30 1.97 6.86
C PHE A 36 -0.64 0.87 6.37
N CYS A 37 -0.24 -0.41 6.40
CA CYS A 37 -1.09 -1.52 5.94
C CYS A 37 -2.43 -1.56 6.65
N ASP A 38 -2.48 -1.40 7.97
CA ASP A 38 -3.74 -1.49 8.73
C ASP A 38 -4.72 -0.35 8.44
N GLN A 39 -4.24 0.74 7.87
CA GLN A 39 -5.03 1.93 7.57
C GLN A 39 -5.37 2.01 6.08
N SER A 40 -4.54 1.41 5.23
CA SER A 40 -4.61 1.59 3.78
C SER A 40 -5.69 0.74 3.12
N GLU A 41 -6.39 1.33 2.16
CA GLU A 41 -7.42 0.65 1.34
C GLU A 41 -6.88 -0.50 0.48
N PHE A 42 -5.55 -0.60 0.33
CA PHE A 42 -4.89 -1.61 -0.49
C PHE A 42 -4.43 -2.85 0.27
N SER A 43 -4.55 -2.90 1.59
CA SER A 43 -3.90 -3.92 2.41
C SER A 43 -4.33 -5.35 2.12
N THR A 44 -5.59 -5.54 1.73
CA THR A 44 -6.14 -6.84 1.35
C THR A 44 -5.95 -7.17 -0.12
N GLN A 45 -5.32 -6.29 -0.91
CA GLN A 45 -5.10 -6.57 -2.32
C GLN A 45 -3.96 -7.56 -2.53
N PRO A 46 -4.09 -8.52 -3.47
CA PRO A 46 -3.08 -9.56 -3.65
C PRO A 46 -1.67 -9.04 -3.95
N TRP A 47 -1.55 -7.92 -4.67
CA TRP A 47 -0.25 -7.32 -4.95
C TRP A 47 0.36 -6.71 -3.68
N ALA A 48 -0.43 -6.13 -2.78
CA ALA A 48 0.08 -5.55 -1.54
C ALA A 48 0.59 -6.65 -0.60
N GLN A 49 -0.18 -7.74 -0.45
CA GLN A 49 0.21 -8.91 0.35
C GLN A 49 1.46 -9.59 -0.22
N LYS A 50 1.52 -9.79 -1.54
CA LYS A 50 2.73 -10.30 -2.24
C LYS A 50 3.98 -9.50 -1.87
N HIS A 51 3.84 -8.19 -1.64
CA HIS A 51 4.92 -7.26 -1.32
C HIS A 51 5.04 -6.94 0.18
N GLY A 52 4.49 -7.79 1.06
CA GLY A 52 4.74 -7.73 2.50
C GLY A 52 3.71 -6.94 3.32
N CYS A 53 2.55 -6.62 2.73
CA CYS A 53 1.42 -6.07 3.48
C CYS A 53 0.62 -7.21 4.15
N ASP A 54 1.20 -7.84 5.17
CA ASP A 54 0.56 -8.92 5.90
C ASP A 54 -0.40 -8.38 6.96
N THR A 55 -1.68 -8.66 6.80
CA THR A 55 -2.71 -8.32 7.81
C THR A 55 -2.69 -9.28 9.02
N SER A 56 -1.80 -10.27 9.03
CA SER A 56 -1.70 -11.31 10.07
C SER A 56 -0.72 -10.98 11.21
N GLU A 57 0.07 -9.90 11.12
CA GLU A 57 0.95 -9.50 12.24
C GLU A 57 0.22 -8.81 13.41
N ASN A 58 -1.10 -8.62 13.31
CA ASN A 58 -1.93 -8.03 14.37
C ASN A 58 -2.75 -9.03 15.21
N GLU A 59 -2.49 -10.34 15.09
CA GLU A 59 -3.09 -11.39 15.96
C GLU A 59 -2.04 -12.08 16.86
N SER A 60 -1.18 -11.32 17.53
CA SER A 60 -0.28 -11.85 18.58
C SER A 60 -0.29 -11.01 19.85
#